data_AF-A0A7J3SLN0-F1
#
_entry.id   AF-A0A7J3SLN0-F1
#
_cell.length_a   1.000
_cell.length_b   1.000
_cell.length_c   1.000
_cell.angle_alpha   90.00
_cell.angle_beta   90.00
_cell.angle_gamma   90.00
#
_symmetry.space_group_name_H-M   'P 1'
#
loop_
_entity.id
_entity.type
_entity.pdbx_description
1 polymer ?
#
loop_
_entity_poly.entity_id
_entity_poly.type
_entity_poly.pdbx_seq_one_letter_code
_entity_poly.pdbx_strand_id
1 'polypeptide(L)'
;MKANKYKMTLRIYSESPKVIESLCASLRPEESSQADEKRGKVSIDCDFKKEFIELIIESNSDGGFRALLNSYLYLLKVFFDSIGKTAVSISESPNSQQTS
;
A
#
# COMPACT_ATOMS: atom_id res chain seq x y z
N MET A 1 33.42 -4.13 10.88
CA MET A 1 32.20 -3.40 11.30
C MET A 1 31.01 -4.33 11.08
N LYS A 2 30.13 -4.54 12.08
CA LYS A 2 28.87 -5.27 11.84
C LYS A 2 27.98 -4.36 10.99
N ALA A 3 27.55 -4.83 9.82
CA ALA A 3 26.57 -4.10 9.03
C ALA A 3 25.27 -4.00 9.84
N ASN A 4 24.83 -2.78 10.16
CA ASN A 4 23.53 -2.58 10.79
C ASN A 4 22.47 -2.88 9.74
N LYS A 5 21.77 -4.00 9.92
CA LYS A 5 20.65 -4.39 9.07
C LYS A 5 19.38 -3.76 9.65
N TYR A 6 18.79 -2.84 8.90
CA TYR A 6 17.49 -2.26 9.20
C TYR A 6 16.40 -3.18 8.67
N LYS A 7 15.37 -3.42 9.49
CA LYS A 7 14.19 -4.20 9.11
C LYS A 7 12.95 -3.59 9.75
N MET A 8 11.89 -3.47 8.96
CA MET A 8 10.56 -3.09 9.43
C MET A 8 9.52 -3.99 8.78
N THR A 9 8.48 -4.30 9.55
CA THR A 9 7.29 -5.00 9.06
C THR A 9 6.09 -4.11 9.34
N LEU A 10 5.34 -3.77 8.29
CA LEU A 10 4.07 -3.04 8.38
C LEU A 10 2.95 -3.99 8.00
N ARG A 11 1.98 -4.17 8.91
CA ARG A 11 0.74 -4.90 8.63
C ARG A 11 -0.41 -3.93 8.52
N ILE A 12 -1.20 -4.07 7.46
CA ILE A 12 -2.36 -3.24 7.19
C ILE A 12 -3.57 -4.16 7.09
N TYR A 13 -4.56 -3.89 7.93
CA TYR A 13 -5.79 -4.67 8.03
C TYR A 13 -6.94 -3.90 7.39
N SER A 14 -7.88 -4.62 6.80
CA SER A 14 -9.12 -4.05 6.30
C SER A 14 -10.23 -5.08 6.34
N GLU A 15 -11.40 -4.68 6.86
CA GLU A 15 -12.63 -5.51 6.85
C GLU A 15 -13.17 -5.76 5.43
N SER A 16 -12.60 -5.11 4.41
CA SER A 16 -12.95 -5.33 3.02
C SER A 16 -11.84 -6.12 2.31
N PRO A 17 -12.06 -7.42 2.01
CA PRO A 17 -11.10 -8.22 1.24
C PRO A 17 -10.74 -7.59 -0.10
N LYS A 18 -11.67 -6.84 -0.73
CA LYS A 18 -11.45 -6.12 -1.98
C LYS A 18 -10.43 -4.98 -1.84
N VAL A 19 -10.38 -4.32 -0.68
CA VAL A 19 -9.37 -3.29 -0.40
C VAL A 19 -7.99 -3.94 -0.29
N ILE A 20 -7.88 -5.08 0.41
CA ILE A 20 -6.62 -5.84 0.50
C ILE A 20 -6.17 -6.32 -0.89
N GLU A 21 -7.08 -6.85 -1.70
CA GLU A 21 -6.81 -7.27 -3.08
C GLU A 21 -6.32 -6.11 -3.96
N SER A 22 -7.04 -5.00 -3.95
CA SER A 22 -6.68 -3.81 -4.74
C SER A 22 -5.34 -3.21 -4.30
N LEU A 23 -5.08 -3.18 -3.00
CA LEU A 23 -3.82 -2.70 -2.45
C LEU A 23 -2.65 -3.62 -2.83
N CYS A 24 -2.84 -4.94 -2.73
CA CYS A 24 -1.86 -5.93 -3.14
C CYS A 24 -1.50 -5.80 -4.63
N ALA A 25 -2.51 -5.63 -5.49
CA ALA A 25 -2.32 -5.42 -6.93
C ALA A 25 -1.58 -4.11 -7.24
N SER A 26 -1.77 -3.07 -6.42
CA SER A 26 -1.14 -1.76 -6.61
C SER A 26 0.33 -1.74 -6.17
N LEU A 27 0.69 -2.50 -5.13
CA LEU A 27 2.04 -2.45 -4.55
C LEU A 27 3.01 -3.48 -5.15
N ARG A 28 2.54 -4.65 -5.60
CA ARG A 28 3.41 -5.69 -6.18
C ARG A 28 4.25 -5.26 -7.39
N PRO A 29 3.75 -4.44 -8.34
CA PRO A 29 4.58 -3.95 -9.44
C PRO A 29 5.79 -3.11 -8.98
N GLU A 30 5.67 -2.46 -7.82
CA GLU A 30 6.74 -1.65 -7.23
C GLU A 30 7.78 -2.48 -6.46
N GLU A 31 7.45 -3.72 -6.11
CA GLU A 31 8.42 -4.68 -5.56
C GLU A 31 9.47 -5.04 -6.64
N SER A 32 9.01 -5.25 -7.87
CA SER A 32 9.84 -5.62 -9.01
C SER A 32 10.54 -4.45 -9.68
N SER A 33 10.02 -3.22 -9.56
CA SER A 33 10.64 -2.00 -10.13
C SER A 33 11.88 -1.54 -9.34
N GLN A 34 11.99 -1.91 -8.05
CA GLN A 34 13.06 -1.47 -7.16
C GLN A 34 14.24 -2.44 -7.04
N ALA A 35 14.52 -3.20 -8.10
CA ALA A 35 15.63 -4.16 -8.21
C ALA A 35 17.05 -3.54 -8.19
N ASP A 36 17.22 -2.33 -7.64
CA ASP A 36 18.52 -1.75 -7.36
C ASP A 36 18.98 -2.26 -5.98
N GLU A 37 19.67 -3.40 -5.98
CA GLU A 37 20.14 -4.14 -4.78
C GLU A 37 20.87 -3.27 -3.75
N LYS A 38 21.37 -2.10 -4.16
CA LYS A 38 22.05 -1.13 -3.30
C LYS A 38 21.14 -0.45 -2.28
N ARG A 39 19.84 -0.34 -2.54
CA ARG A 39 18.89 0.38 -1.64
C ARG A 39 18.30 -0.52 -0.57
N GLY A 40 18.13 -1.81 -0.85
CA GLY A 40 17.52 -2.78 0.07
C GLY A 40 16.52 -3.68 -0.65
N LYS A 41 15.65 -4.32 0.12
CA LYS A 41 14.64 -5.26 -0.36
C LYS A 41 13.29 -4.90 0.25
N VAL A 42 12.24 -4.98 -0.57
CA VAL A 42 10.86 -4.99 -0.09
C VAL A 42 10.24 -6.34 -0.41
N SER A 43 9.37 -6.84 0.45
CA SER A 43 8.58 -8.05 0.22
C SER A 43 7.16 -7.83 0.67
N ILE A 44 6.22 -8.29 -0.16
CA ILE A 44 4.79 -8.06 0.05
C ILE A 44 4.09 -9.43 0.14
N ASP A 45 3.52 -9.71 1.31
CA ASP A 45 2.65 -10.87 1.51
C ASP A 45 1.21 -10.42 1.70
N CYS A 46 0.27 -11.07 1.02
CA CYS A 46 -1.14 -10.71 1.04
C CYS A 46 -1.93 -11.93 1.51
N ASP A 47 -2.47 -11.87 2.72
CA ASP A 47 -3.31 -12.93 3.28
C ASP A 47 -4.78 -12.49 3.23
N PHE A 48 -5.47 -12.90 2.15
CA PHE A 48 -6.88 -12.58 1.95
C PHE A 48 -7.80 -13.30 2.95
N LYS A 49 -7.34 -14.40 3.57
CA LYS A 49 -8.14 -15.13 4.58
C LYS A 49 -8.05 -14.46 5.94
N LYS A 50 -6.91 -13.86 6.25
CA LYS A 50 -6.66 -13.11 7.51
C LYS A 50 -6.83 -11.60 7.33
N GLU A 51 -7.30 -11.16 6.17
CA GLU A 51 -7.69 -9.78 5.85
C GLU A 51 -6.57 -8.75 6.07
N PHE A 52 -5.33 -9.11 5.76
CA PHE A 52 -4.21 -8.20 5.84
C PHE A 52 -3.22 -8.30 4.68
N ILE A 53 -2.47 -7.22 4.52
CA ILE A 53 -1.24 -7.17 3.74
C ILE A 53 -0.06 -6.89 4.67
N GLU A 54 1.04 -7.59 4.47
CA GLU A 54 2.30 -7.43 5.18
C GLU A 54 3.38 -6.92 4.23
N LEU A 55 3.93 -5.74 4.54
CA LEU A 55 5.07 -5.16 3.85
C LEU A 55 6.30 -5.33 4.74
N ILE A 56 7.33 -5.99 4.22
CA ILE A 56 8.62 -6.18 4.88
C ILE A 56 9.65 -5.34 4.14
N ILE A 57 10.29 -4.39 4.82
CA ILE A 57 11.33 -3.52 4.25
C ILE A 57 12.65 -3.82 4.96
N GLU A 58 13.68 -4.17 4.20
CA GLU A 58 15.02 -4.49 4.69
C GLU A 58 16.08 -3.67 3.96
N SER A 59 17.09 -3.16 4.68
CA SER A 59 18.25 -2.53 4.05
C SER A 59 19.48 -2.59 4.94
N ASN A 60 20.66 -2.56 4.31
CA ASN A 60 21.96 -2.46 5.01
C ASN A 60 22.44 -1.00 5.14
N SER A 61 21.68 -0.03 4.63
CA SER A 61 21.98 1.39 4.72
C SER A 61 20.81 2.17 5.29
N ASP A 62 21.07 3.16 6.15
CA ASP A 62 20.02 4.04 6.68
C ASP A 62 19.34 4.84 5.56
N GLY A 63 20.12 5.37 4.62
CA GLY A 63 19.60 6.11 3.47
C GLY A 63 18.71 5.25 2.56
N GLY A 64 19.12 4.03 2.25
CA GLY A 64 18.30 3.08 1.49
C GLY A 64 17.03 2.68 2.26
N PHE A 65 17.14 2.38 3.54
CA PHE A 65 16.00 2.07 4.40
C PHE A 65 14.96 3.19 4.42
N ARG A 66 15.39 4.44 4.66
CA ARG A 66 14.51 5.62 4.68
C ARG A 66 13.87 5.88 3.31
N ALA A 67 14.62 5.72 2.23
CA ALA A 67 14.11 5.90 0.88
C ALA A 67 13.00 4.88 0.56
N LEU A 68 13.24 3.59 0.86
CA LEU A 68 12.24 2.53 0.69
C LEU A 68 11.00 2.79 1.54
N LEU A 69 11.19 3.08 2.83
CA LEU A 69 10.09 3.35 3.76
C LEU A 69 9.22 4.52 3.29
N ASN A 70 9.84 5.65 2.93
CA ASN A 70 9.10 6.82 2.47
C ASN A 70 8.36 6.57 1.16
N SER A 71 8.98 5.84 0.22
CA SER A 71 8.35 5.46 -1.05
C SER A 71 7.06 4.66 -0.81
N TYR A 72 7.12 3.62 0.03
CA TYR A 72 5.96 2.78 0.29
C TYR A 72 4.90 3.48 1.14
N LEU A 73 5.28 4.29 2.14
CA LEU A 73 4.32 5.11 2.88
C LEU A 73 3.59 6.11 1.98
N TYR A 74 4.28 6.68 0.99
CA TYR A 74 3.66 7.55 0.00
C TYR A 74 2.65 6.81 -0.88
N LEU A 75 3.01 5.63 -1.41
CA LEU A 75 2.10 4.80 -2.21
C LEU A 75 0.84 4.42 -1.43
N LEU A 76 1.00 4.02 -0.16
CA LEU A 76 -0.10 3.75 0.74
C LEU A 76 -1.01 4.97 0.91
N LYS A 77 -0.43 6.14 1.16
CA LYS A 77 -1.19 7.39 1.28
C LYS A 77 -2.00 7.67 0.00
N VAL A 78 -1.38 7.61 -1.17
CA VAL A 78 -2.05 7.89 -2.45
C VAL A 78 -3.21 6.91 -2.68
N PHE A 79 -3.00 5.63 -2.38
CA PHE A 79 -4.04 4.61 -2.49
C PHE A 79 -5.25 4.92 -1.59
N PHE A 80 -5.02 5.20 -0.31
CA PHE A 80 -6.11 5.51 0.63
C PHE A 80 -6.81 6.84 0.31
N ASP A 81 -6.06 7.85 -0.14
CA ASP A 81 -6.65 9.11 -0.61
C ASP A 81 -7.56 8.88 -1.84
N SER A 82 -7.24 7.93 -2.71
CA SER A 82 -8.07 7.56 -3.88
C SER A 82 -9.37 6.86 -3.45
N ILE A 83 -9.30 5.91 -2.52
CA ILE A 83 -10.49 5.23 -1.98
C ILE A 83 -11.40 6.22 -1.24
N GLY A 84 -10.83 7.08 -0.40
CA GLY A 84 -11.61 8.08 0.36
C GLY A 84 -12.36 9.08 -0.53
N LYS A 85 -11.78 9.46 -1.68
CA LYS A 85 -12.44 10.33 -2.67
C LYS A 85 -13.59 9.64 -3.40
N THR A 86 -13.52 8.32 -3.56
CA THR A 86 -14.56 7.52 -4.24
C THR A 86 -15.82 7.40 -3.38
N ALA A 87 -15.68 7.41 -2.05
CA ALA A 87 -16.83 7.33 -1.13
C ALA A 87 -17.70 8.60 -1.11
N VAL A 88 -17.17 9.75 -1.56
CA VAL A 88 -17.87 11.04 -1.52
C VAL A 88 -18.68 11.31 -2.80
N SER A 89 -18.50 10.52 -3.87
CA SER A 89 -19.06 10.81 -5.20
C SER A 89 -20.34 10.02 -5.58
N ILE A 90 -20.94 9.24 -4.66
CA ILE A 90 -22.15 8.41 -4.94
C ILE A 90 -23.37 8.86 -4.10
N SER A 91 -23.33 10.05 -3.48
CA SER A 91 -24.46 10.60 -2.72
C SER A 91 -25.22 11.71 -3.45
N GLU A 92 -25.33 11.64 -4.76
CA GLU A 92 -26.40 12.32 -5.49
C GLU A 92 -27.25 11.26 -6.17
N SER A 93 -28.36 10.90 -5.53
CA SER A 93 -29.44 10.11 -6.12
C SER A 93 -30.69 10.99 -6.23
N PRO A 94 -31.55 10.68 -7.22
CA PRO A 94 -32.28 11.65 -8.03
C PRO A 94 -33.57 12.10 -7.34
N ASN A 95 -34.07 13.29 -7.68
CA ASN A 95 -35.50 13.55 -7.45
C ASN A 95 -36.20 14.14 -8.67
N SER A 96 -37.25 13.41 -9.01
CA SER A 96 -38.17 13.44 -10.13
C SER A 96 -39.37 14.36 -9.91
N GLN A 97 -39.84 15.04 -10.97
CA GLN A 97 -41.24 15.41 -11.25
C GLN A 97 -41.37 15.42 -12.79
N GLN A 98 -42.00 14.47 -13.48
CA GLN A 98 -43.37 13.96 -13.48
C GLN A 98 -44.43 15.00 -13.89
N THR A 99 -44.81 14.92 -15.18
CA THR A 99 -46.10 15.22 -15.83
C THR A 99 -46.96 16.39 -15.33
N SER A 100 -47.21 17.35 -16.22
CA SER A 100 -48.56 17.69 -16.73
C SER A 100 -48.42 18.36 -18.10
#